data_AF-A0A9W3A831-F1
#
_entry.id   AF-A0A9W3A831-F1
#
_cell.length_a   1.000
_cell.length_b   1.000
_cell.length_c   1.000
_cell.angle_alpha   90.00
_cell.angle_beta   90.00
_cell.angle_gamma   90.00
#
_symmetry.space_group_name_H-M   'P 1'
#
loop_
_entity.id
_entity.type
_entity.pdbx_description
1 polymer ?
#
loop_
_entity_poly.entity_id
_entity_poly.type
_entity_poly.pdbx_seq_one_letter_code
_entity_poly.pdbx_strand_id
1 'polypeptide(L)'
;MGKESELLKAVKQKDLSKVQQLLSKTIKKEKKKRWHLVSETQYKVEVRHINVNCREPETAYTPLLLAVLNGSKDIAKEFIHHNADVKAKDIRGNTALHLAVFHSQLDMIELLLSNNIEVNDVNDDGNTALHIACQGQGTADLGSAIVKKLIDSGADVWIKNKFRLTALDLAASCNKIEVVKLLLQHCPQLRKNKSAIVEAAVRGHKNVVEVLLEYGANCNCLDDNSGSSALHEAVRFIRPEVVQLLLLFQANPDLQNLKKETPRTIASDLPSTQSDNILKLLEEQHKLSPRVPKMFSNTDMLEFSEINSTVMIATKNYPELPNDISWTKNEPMYCSSCTERNPNTQILDGNLSTFWVIPVLHDAWTILDLHSEHIISGITIFGWKSPQMIKTFYLQCSSSINGPWKNVTTQTCECLGSTDPKAPAFPQTFSNFTFRSQYIRLYIVDNHAGSYICFQGIQFHGADCQVINALTQCGLQTEVESFISKGINTWKKFLNLSLQQVDELVLDSESKSKLWELIYIERNKRCSESTQWVPDIRWLSKGC
;
A
#
# COMPACT_ATOMS: atom_id res chain seq x y z
N MET A 1 -47.79 -15.98 -19.29
CA MET A 1 -47.81 -14.83 -18.35
C MET A 1 -47.88 -15.25 -16.87
N GLY A 2 -48.46 -16.40 -16.48
CA GLY A 2 -48.60 -16.74 -15.03
C GLY A 2 -47.33 -17.21 -14.29
N LYS A 3 -46.40 -17.92 -14.94
CA LYS A 3 -45.27 -18.57 -14.25
C LYS A 3 -44.17 -17.62 -13.75
N GLU A 4 -43.99 -16.47 -14.38
CA GLU A 4 -43.06 -15.43 -13.90
C GLU A 4 -43.60 -14.78 -12.62
N SER A 5 -44.91 -14.56 -12.54
CA SER A 5 -45.56 -14.13 -11.29
C SER A 5 -45.46 -15.20 -10.20
N GLU A 6 -45.61 -16.48 -10.54
CA GLU A 6 -45.36 -17.59 -9.60
C GLU A 6 -43.90 -17.66 -9.15
N LEU A 7 -42.94 -17.44 -10.05
CA LEU A 7 -41.51 -17.38 -9.72
C LEU A 7 -41.20 -16.24 -8.76
N LEU A 8 -41.65 -15.01 -9.09
CA LEU A 8 -41.48 -13.84 -8.22
C LEU A 8 -42.12 -14.06 -6.84
N LYS A 9 -43.30 -14.69 -6.80
CA LYS A 9 -43.97 -15.04 -5.54
C LYS A 9 -43.18 -16.07 -4.74
N ALA A 10 -42.63 -17.10 -5.38
CA ALA A 10 -41.78 -18.10 -4.72
C ALA A 10 -40.50 -17.47 -4.13
N VAL A 11 -39.86 -16.55 -4.85
CA VAL A 11 -38.69 -15.80 -4.35
C VAL A 11 -39.06 -14.94 -3.15
N LYS A 12 -40.18 -14.21 -3.20
CA LYS A 12 -40.69 -13.43 -2.07
C LYS A 12 -40.98 -14.29 -0.84
N GLN A 13 -41.45 -15.52 -1.05
CA GLN A 13 -41.73 -16.49 0.01
C GLN A 13 -40.48 -17.24 0.50
N LYS A 14 -39.30 -16.98 -0.10
CA LYS A 14 -38.04 -17.69 0.17
C LYS A 14 -38.15 -19.22 -0.05
N ASP A 15 -39.01 -19.66 -0.96
CA ASP A 15 -39.24 -21.07 -1.25
C ASP A 15 -38.26 -21.58 -2.32
N LEU A 16 -37.09 -22.04 -1.87
CA LEU A 16 -36.04 -22.58 -2.74
C LEU A 16 -36.52 -23.78 -3.57
N SER A 17 -37.26 -24.72 -2.94
CA SER A 17 -37.77 -25.91 -3.61
C SER A 17 -38.69 -25.54 -4.77
N LYS A 18 -39.54 -24.53 -4.58
CA LYS A 18 -40.43 -24.04 -5.64
C LYS A 18 -39.67 -23.29 -6.73
N VAL A 19 -38.67 -22.48 -6.38
CA VAL A 19 -37.77 -21.82 -7.34
C VAL A 19 -37.07 -22.88 -8.20
N GLN A 20 -36.46 -23.90 -7.59
CA GLN A 20 -35.83 -25.01 -8.30
C GLN A 20 -36.80 -25.80 -9.17
N GLN A 21 -38.03 -26.06 -8.68
CA GLN A 21 -39.06 -26.73 -9.48
C GLN A 21 -39.45 -25.92 -10.72
N LEU A 22 -39.51 -24.60 -10.59
CA LEU A 22 -39.86 -23.69 -11.69
C LEU A 22 -38.72 -23.55 -12.70
N LEU A 23 -37.48 -23.43 -12.23
CA LEU A 23 -36.29 -23.26 -13.07
C LEU A 23 -35.79 -24.57 -13.70
N SER A 24 -35.97 -25.70 -13.01
CA SER A 24 -35.66 -27.02 -13.57
C SER A 24 -36.53 -27.29 -14.80
N LYS A 25 -35.87 -27.73 -15.87
CA LYS A 25 -36.50 -28.11 -17.15
C LYS A 25 -37.62 -29.12 -16.89
N THR A 26 -38.85 -28.67 -16.75
CA THR A 26 -39.98 -29.58 -16.55
C THR A 26 -40.33 -30.21 -17.89
N ILE A 27 -39.72 -31.36 -18.18
CA ILE A 27 -40.17 -32.28 -19.22
C ILE A 27 -41.52 -32.85 -18.75
N LYS A 28 -42.63 -32.19 -19.09
CA LYS A 28 -43.94 -32.84 -19.01
C LYS A 28 -44.06 -33.82 -20.17
N LYS A 29 -43.83 -35.12 -19.91
CA LYS A 29 -44.22 -36.18 -20.84
C LYS A 29 -45.74 -36.35 -20.79
N GLU A 30 -46.47 -35.71 -21.70
CA GLU A 30 -47.88 -36.06 -21.93
C GLU A 30 -47.96 -37.34 -22.79
N LYS A 31 -48.56 -38.40 -22.24
CA LYS A 31 -48.93 -39.60 -23.03
C LYS A 31 -50.18 -39.29 -23.84
N LYS A 32 -50.09 -39.20 -25.17
CA LYS A 32 -51.28 -39.25 -26.02
C LYS A 32 -51.94 -40.63 -25.91
N LYS A 33 -53.26 -40.65 -25.71
CA LYS A 33 -54.07 -41.87 -25.77
C LYS A 33 -53.94 -42.50 -27.17
N ARG A 34 -53.72 -43.80 -27.14
CA ARG A 34 -53.39 -44.75 -28.21
C ARG A 34 -54.40 -44.71 -29.36
N TRP A 35 -53.92 -44.55 -30.59
CA TRP A 35 -54.60 -45.02 -31.80
C TRP A 35 -53.56 -45.78 -32.64
N HIS A 36 -54.01 -46.83 -33.33
CA HIS A 36 -53.25 -48.03 -33.65
C HIS A 36 -52.07 -47.89 -34.63
N LEU A 37 -51.09 -48.79 -34.43
CA LEU A 37 -50.07 -49.33 -35.35
C LEU A 37 -49.16 -48.33 -36.10
N VAL A 38 -47.94 -48.13 -35.56
CA VAL A 38 -46.60 -48.44 -36.13
C VAL A 38 -45.59 -47.82 -35.15
N SER A 39 -44.47 -48.51 -34.96
CA SER A 39 -43.41 -48.19 -34.00
C SER A 39 -42.87 -46.77 -34.16
N GLU A 40 -43.23 -45.87 -33.24
CA GLU A 40 -42.37 -44.82 -32.67
C GLU A 40 -43.24 -43.98 -31.72
N THR A 41 -42.95 -44.03 -30.41
CA THR A 41 -43.58 -43.12 -29.45
C THR A 41 -42.99 -41.72 -29.62
N GLN A 42 -43.62 -40.88 -30.44
CA GLN A 42 -43.24 -39.46 -30.52
C GLN A 42 -43.72 -38.71 -29.27
N TYR A 43 -42.77 -38.22 -28.46
CA TYR A 43 -43.02 -37.31 -27.35
C TYR A 43 -42.95 -35.86 -27.86
N LYS A 44 -43.97 -35.06 -27.61
CA LYS A 44 -43.90 -33.61 -27.84
C LYS A 44 -43.24 -32.97 -26.62
N VAL A 45 -41.98 -32.54 -26.75
CA VAL A 45 -41.27 -31.85 -25.67
C VAL A 45 -41.64 -30.37 -25.75
N GLU A 46 -42.46 -29.89 -24.82
CA GLU A 46 -42.71 -28.46 -24.66
C GLU A 46 -41.60 -27.86 -23.79
N VAL A 47 -40.53 -27.38 -24.41
CA VAL A 47 -39.46 -26.65 -23.70
C VAL A 47 -39.99 -25.26 -23.36
N ARG A 48 -40.39 -25.05 -22.12
CA ARG A 48 -40.89 -23.75 -21.64
C ARG A 48 -39.72 -22.96 -21.05
N HIS A 49 -39.31 -21.90 -21.73
CA HIS A 49 -38.35 -20.94 -21.20
C HIS A 49 -39.06 -19.98 -20.23
N ILE A 50 -38.66 -20.00 -18.96
CA ILE A 50 -39.03 -18.94 -17.99
C ILE A 50 -37.96 -17.86 -18.09
N ASN A 51 -38.38 -16.59 -18.20
CA ASN A 51 -37.45 -15.48 -18.16
C ASN A 51 -36.96 -15.26 -16.71
N VAL A 52 -35.73 -15.66 -16.42
CA VAL A 52 -35.07 -15.45 -15.12
C VAL A 52 -34.82 -13.97 -14.80
N ASN A 53 -34.89 -13.11 -15.81
CA ASN A 53 -34.72 -11.66 -15.73
C ASN A 53 -36.05 -10.91 -15.84
N CYS A 54 -37.17 -11.59 -15.54
CA CYS A 54 -38.47 -10.90 -15.44
C CYS A 54 -38.39 -9.77 -14.40
N ARG A 55 -39.25 -8.77 -14.52
CA ARG A 55 -39.30 -7.64 -13.57
C ARG A 55 -40.62 -7.64 -12.84
N GLU A 56 -40.54 -7.40 -11.54
CA GLU A 56 -41.71 -7.17 -10.72
C GLU A 56 -42.47 -5.91 -11.20
N PRO A 57 -43.79 -5.97 -11.40
CA PRO A 57 -44.56 -4.83 -11.90
C PRO A 57 -44.49 -3.58 -11.01
N GLU A 58 -44.42 -3.75 -9.70
CA GLU A 58 -44.48 -2.64 -8.73
C GLU A 58 -43.13 -1.98 -8.47
N THR A 59 -42.05 -2.76 -8.42
CA THR A 59 -40.71 -2.32 -7.99
C THR A 59 -39.66 -2.38 -9.11
N ALA A 60 -40.01 -2.98 -10.25
CA ALA A 60 -39.10 -3.32 -11.35
C ALA A 60 -37.93 -4.25 -10.97
N TYR A 61 -37.95 -4.86 -9.78
CA TYR A 61 -36.89 -5.76 -9.33
C TYR A 61 -36.87 -7.07 -10.11
N THR A 62 -35.67 -7.56 -10.41
CA THR A 62 -35.48 -8.91 -10.96
C THR A 62 -35.55 -9.96 -9.85
N PRO A 63 -35.82 -11.24 -10.16
CA PRO A 63 -35.76 -12.33 -9.20
C PRO A 63 -34.44 -12.39 -8.42
N LEU A 64 -33.31 -12.07 -9.08
CA LEU A 64 -32.00 -11.99 -8.43
C LEU A 64 -31.95 -10.85 -7.40
N LEU A 65 -32.39 -9.63 -7.75
CA LEU A 65 -32.44 -8.51 -6.80
C LEU A 65 -33.35 -8.81 -5.61
N LEU A 66 -34.51 -9.45 -5.84
CA LEU A 66 -35.41 -9.89 -4.77
C LEU A 66 -34.75 -10.94 -3.85
N ALA A 67 -33.98 -11.88 -4.41
CA ALA A 67 -33.25 -12.87 -3.62
C ALA A 67 -32.18 -12.22 -2.73
N VAL A 68 -31.49 -11.19 -3.23
CA VAL A 68 -30.53 -10.38 -2.46
C VAL A 68 -31.23 -9.59 -1.36
N LEU A 69 -32.33 -8.88 -1.66
CA LEU A 69 -33.11 -8.15 -0.65
C LEU A 69 -33.62 -9.07 0.47
N ASN A 70 -33.95 -10.32 0.14
CA ASN A 70 -34.38 -11.32 1.10
C ASN A 70 -33.23 -11.97 1.89
N GLY A 71 -31.96 -11.74 1.51
CA GLY A 71 -30.79 -12.41 2.08
C GLY A 71 -30.70 -13.90 1.75
N SER A 72 -31.41 -14.35 0.71
CA SER A 72 -31.52 -15.77 0.35
C SER A 72 -30.40 -16.18 -0.60
N LYS A 73 -29.21 -16.47 -0.05
CA LYS A 73 -28.01 -16.89 -0.81
C LYS A 73 -28.27 -18.07 -1.75
N ASP A 74 -28.97 -19.11 -1.29
CA ASP A 74 -29.21 -20.31 -2.10
C ASP A 74 -30.11 -20.00 -3.31
N ILE A 75 -31.12 -19.15 -3.12
CA ILE A 75 -32.00 -18.71 -4.21
C ILE A 75 -31.21 -17.84 -5.20
N ALA A 76 -30.37 -16.92 -4.71
CA ALA A 76 -29.52 -16.11 -5.57
C ALA A 76 -28.53 -16.99 -6.37
N LYS A 77 -27.95 -18.02 -5.74
CA LYS A 77 -27.06 -18.99 -6.38
C LYS A 77 -27.78 -19.76 -7.49
N GLU A 78 -29.03 -20.15 -7.28
CA GLU A 78 -29.83 -20.83 -8.30
C GLU A 78 -30.08 -19.94 -9.53
N PHE A 79 -30.36 -18.65 -9.31
CA PHE A 79 -30.54 -17.69 -10.40
C PHE A 79 -29.24 -17.41 -11.16
N ILE A 80 -28.12 -17.25 -10.46
CA ILE A 80 -26.80 -17.09 -11.08
C ILE A 80 -26.46 -18.33 -11.92
N HIS A 81 -26.71 -19.54 -11.40
CA HIS A 81 -26.53 -20.79 -12.14
C HIS A 81 -27.37 -20.86 -13.43
N HIS A 82 -28.54 -20.25 -13.42
CA HIS A 82 -29.43 -20.14 -14.57
C HIS A 82 -29.21 -18.87 -15.42
N ASN A 83 -28.02 -18.27 -15.36
CA ASN A 83 -27.63 -17.09 -16.14
C ASN A 83 -28.52 -15.86 -15.94
N ALA A 84 -28.97 -15.61 -14.70
CA ALA A 84 -29.58 -14.33 -14.36
C ALA A 84 -28.62 -13.17 -14.65
N ASP A 85 -29.17 -12.05 -15.12
CA ASP A 85 -28.42 -10.84 -15.42
C ASP A 85 -27.96 -10.19 -14.12
N VAL A 86 -26.69 -10.40 -13.80
CA VAL A 86 -26.03 -9.82 -12.63
C VAL A 86 -25.82 -8.31 -12.73
N LYS A 87 -25.96 -7.72 -13.93
CA LYS A 87 -25.85 -6.28 -14.18
C LYS A 87 -27.20 -5.56 -14.03
N ALA A 88 -28.27 -6.30 -13.74
CA ALA A 88 -29.58 -5.70 -13.52
C ALA A 88 -29.52 -4.68 -12.37
N LYS A 89 -30.11 -3.51 -12.64
CA LYS A 89 -30.21 -2.39 -11.69
C LYS A 89 -31.66 -2.21 -11.23
N ASP A 90 -31.80 -1.78 -9.98
CA ASP A 90 -33.07 -1.32 -9.41
C ASP A 90 -33.45 0.08 -9.92
N ILE A 91 -34.58 0.63 -9.45
CA ILE A 91 -35.07 1.97 -9.83
C ILE A 91 -34.17 3.14 -9.41
N ARG A 92 -33.16 2.89 -8.57
CA ARG A 92 -32.14 3.86 -8.12
C ARG A 92 -30.76 3.53 -8.68
N GLY A 93 -30.69 2.68 -9.69
CA GLY A 93 -29.44 2.26 -10.31
C GLY A 93 -28.60 1.28 -9.48
N ASN A 94 -29.11 0.75 -8.36
CA ASN A 94 -28.36 -0.18 -7.51
C ASN A 94 -28.31 -1.57 -8.17
N THR A 95 -27.10 -2.12 -8.28
CA THR A 95 -26.90 -3.53 -8.65
C THR A 95 -27.12 -4.45 -7.47
N ALA A 96 -27.13 -5.77 -7.72
CA ALA A 96 -27.15 -6.79 -6.66
C ALA A 96 -26.04 -6.58 -5.60
N LEU A 97 -24.84 -6.15 -6.02
CA LEU A 97 -23.73 -5.90 -5.11
C LEU A 97 -23.99 -4.70 -4.18
N HIS A 98 -24.54 -3.61 -4.71
CA HIS A 98 -24.92 -2.44 -3.90
C HIS A 98 -25.92 -2.81 -2.80
N LEU A 99 -26.95 -3.58 -3.15
CA LEU A 99 -27.98 -4.02 -2.20
C LEU A 99 -27.40 -4.99 -1.15
N ALA A 100 -26.56 -5.93 -1.57
CA ALA A 100 -25.92 -6.88 -0.65
C ALA A 100 -25.01 -6.17 0.36
N VAL A 101 -24.26 -5.15 -0.09
CA VAL A 101 -23.44 -4.29 0.77
C VAL A 101 -24.29 -3.45 1.71
N PHE A 102 -25.34 -2.80 1.20
CA PHE A 102 -26.25 -1.99 2.02
C PHE A 102 -26.87 -2.80 3.17
N HIS A 103 -27.24 -4.06 2.90
CA HIS A 103 -27.77 -4.98 3.90
C HIS A 103 -26.70 -5.76 4.68
N SER A 104 -25.41 -5.46 4.48
CA SER A 104 -24.27 -6.10 5.17
C SER A 104 -24.23 -7.64 5.04
N GLN A 105 -24.62 -8.17 3.89
CA GLN A 105 -24.72 -9.62 3.64
C GLN A 105 -23.39 -10.19 3.11
N LEU A 106 -22.39 -10.39 3.98
CA LEU A 106 -21.05 -10.83 3.57
C LEU A 106 -21.05 -12.07 2.68
N ASP A 107 -21.78 -13.12 3.06
CA ASP A 107 -21.90 -14.35 2.28
C ASP A 107 -22.49 -14.16 0.87
N MET A 108 -23.41 -13.20 0.72
CA MET A 108 -24.01 -12.84 -0.56
C MET A 108 -23.00 -12.04 -1.41
N ILE A 109 -22.28 -11.13 -0.79
CA ILE A 109 -21.21 -10.35 -1.43
C ILE A 109 -20.16 -11.30 -2.02
N GLU A 110 -19.72 -12.31 -1.27
CA GLU A 110 -18.76 -13.30 -1.77
C GLU A 110 -19.29 -14.13 -2.96
N LEU A 111 -20.57 -14.53 -2.90
CA LEU A 111 -21.22 -15.21 -4.01
C LEU A 111 -21.27 -14.32 -5.27
N LEU A 112 -21.61 -13.05 -5.10
CA LEU A 112 -21.72 -12.09 -6.21
C LEU A 112 -20.34 -11.79 -6.83
N LEU A 113 -19.33 -11.54 -6.00
CA LEU A 113 -17.96 -11.23 -6.45
C LEU A 113 -17.30 -12.43 -7.15
N SER A 114 -17.60 -13.66 -6.74
CA SER A 114 -17.09 -14.88 -7.39
C SER A 114 -17.71 -15.17 -8.76
N ASN A 115 -18.73 -14.40 -9.18
CA ASN A 115 -19.44 -14.58 -10.46
C ASN A 115 -19.24 -13.40 -11.43
N ASN A 116 -18.04 -12.79 -11.42
CA ASN A 116 -17.61 -11.74 -12.36
C ASN A 116 -18.53 -10.50 -12.43
N ILE A 117 -19.09 -10.09 -11.28
CA ILE A 117 -19.77 -8.80 -11.18
C ILE A 117 -18.74 -7.67 -11.25
N GLU A 118 -19.10 -6.57 -11.95
CA GLU A 118 -18.33 -5.34 -11.96
C GLU A 118 -18.39 -4.67 -10.58
N VAL A 119 -17.25 -4.63 -9.88
CA VAL A 119 -17.14 -4.10 -8.51
C VAL A 119 -17.29 -2.58 -8.48
N ASN A 120 -16.93 -1.93 -9.59
CA ASN A 120 -16.88 -0.48 -9.73
C ASN A 120 -18.13 0.13 -10.36
N ASP A 121 -19.19 -0.67 -10.57
CA ASP A 121 -20.46 -0.16 -11.04
C ASP A 121 -20.99 0.93 -10.09
N VAL A 122 -21.59 1.97 -10.67
CA VAL A 122 -22.19 3.08 -9.92
C VAL A 122 -23.72 3.06 -9.99
N ASN A 123 -24.35 3.46 -8.89
CA ASN A 123 -25.78 3.72 -8.83
C ASN A 123 -26.13 5.14 -9.31
N ASP A 124 -27.40 5.55 -9.21
CA ASP A 124 -27.86 6.84 -9.71
C ASP A 124 -27.27 8.04 -8.97
N ASP A 125 -26.73 7.86 -7.76
CA ASP A 125 -25.99 8.90 -7.02
C ASP A 125 -24.49 8.92 -7.36
N GLY A 126 -24.06 8.04 -8.26
CA GLY A 126 -22.65 7.82 -8.59
C GLY A 126 -21.90 7.03 -7.51
N ASN A 127 -22.59 6.46 -6.52
CA ASN A 127 -21.96 5.67 -5.47
C ASN A 127 -21.64 4.27 -6.01
N THR A 128 -20.44 3.78 -5.72
CA THR A 128 -20.08 2.36 -5.89
C THR A 128 -20.46 1.56 -4.64
N ALA A 129 -20.34 0.23 -4.73
CA ALA A 129 -20.46 -0.65 -3.57
C ALA A 129 -19.52 -0.24 -2.42
N LEU A 130 -18.29 0.20 -2.73
CA LEU A 130 -17.32 0.66 -1.73
C LEU A 130 -17.78 1.96 -1.03
N HIS A 131 -18.42 2.88 -1.75
CA HIS A 131 -19.01 4.08 -1.14
C HIS A 131 -20.09 3.72 -0.11
N ILE A 132 -21.00 2.80 -0.47
CA ILE A 132 -22.06 2.32 0.44
C ILE A 132 -21.44 1.64 1.67
N ALA A 133 -20.42 0.79 1.48
CA ALA A 133 -19.74 0.13 2.59
C ALA A 133 -19.11 1.14 3.57
N CYS A 134 -18.53 2.22 3.05
CA CYS A 134 -17.91 3.28 3.85
C CYS A 134 -18.93 4.20 4.55
N GLN A 135 -20.16 4.28 4.04
CA GLN A 135 -21.26 5.02 4.67
C GLN A 135 -22.06 4.18 5.69
N GLY A 136 -22.05 2.85 5.54
CA GLY A 136 -23.02 1.91 6.10
C GLY A 136 -23.28 1.95 7.62
N GLN A 137 -24.42 1.38 8.02
CA GLN A 137 -24.97 1.38 9.38
C GLN A 137 -24.68 0.08 10.19
N GLY A 138 -23.82 -0.81 9.68
CA GLY A 138 -23.44 -2.06 10.36
C GLY A 138 -22.50 -1.87 11.56
N THR A 139 -22.24 -2.96 12.29
CA THR A 139 -21.19 -2.98 13.33
C THR A 139 -19.83 -2.70 12.69
N ALA A 140 -18.90 -2.11 13.45
CA ALA A 140 -17.58 -1.74 12.95
C ALA A 140 -16.85 -2.92 12.30
N ASP A 141 -16.95 -4.11 12.89
CA ASP A 141 -16.26 -5.32 12.43
C ASP A 141 -16.79 -5.81 11.07
N LEU A 142 -18.12 -5.83 10.90
CA LEU A 142 -18.75 -6.27 9.66
C LEU A 142 -18.52 -5.28 8.53
N GLY A 143 -18.57 -3.97 8.83
CA GLY A 143 -18.24 -2.92 7.88
C GLY A 143 -16.80 -3.05 7.38
N SER A 144 -15.84 -3.26 8.28
CA SER A 144 -14.43 -3.48 7.94
C SER A 144 -14.21 -4.72 7.06
N ALA A 145 -14.87 -5.84 7.38
CA ALA A 145 -14.79 -7.06 6.57
C ALA A 145 -15.31 -6.85 5.13
N ILE A 146 -16.43 -6.14 4.97
CA ILE A 146 -17.01 -5.83 3.66
C ILE A 146 -16.08 -4.90 2.87
N VAL A 147 -15.58 -3.83 3.49
CA VAL A 147 -14.65 -2.89 2.84
C VAL A 147 -13.39 -3.63 2.37
N LYS A 148 -12.79 -4.46 3.23
CA LYS A 148 -11.63 -5.29 2.88
C LYS A 148 -11.94 -6.20 1.69
N LYS A 149 -13.07 -6.91 1.72
CA LYS A 149 -13.46 -7.81 0.63
C LYS A 149 -13.61 -7.09 -0.71
N LEU A 150 -14.19 -5.89 -0.70
CA LEU A 150 -14.36 -5.08 -1.91
C LEU A 150 -13.00 -4.60 -2.45
N ILE A 151 -12.08 -4.15 -1.58
CA ILE A 151 -10.72 -3.77 -1.96
C ILE A 151 -9.96 -4.96 -2.55
N ASP A 152 -10.00 -6.11 -1.87
CA ASP A 152 -9.35 -7.36 -2.33
C ASP A 152 -9.90 -7.82 -3.69
N SER A 153 -11.14 -7.43 -4.02
CA SER A 153 -11.80 -7.75 -5.29
C SER A 153 -11.61 -6.67 -6.36
N GLY A 154 -10.73 -5.69 -6.15
CA GLY A 154 -10.38 -4.67 -7.15
C GLY A 154 -11.28 -3.43 -7.17
N ALA A 155 -11.95 -3.10 -6.06
CA ALA A 155 -12.67 -1.84 -5.94
C ALA A 155 -11.70 -0.65 -6.09
N ASP A 156 -12.01 0.28 -7.00
CA ASP A 156 -11.28 1.53 -7.15
C ASP A 156 -11.67 2.51 -6.05
N VAL A 157 -10.69 2.83 -5.21
CA VAL A 157 -10.83 3.71 -4.06
C VAL A 157 -10.91 5.20 -4.41
N TRP A 158 -10.64 5.57 -5.68
CA TRP A 158 -10.61 6.97 -6.13
C TRP A 158 -11.85 7.40 -6.92
N ILE A 159 -12.78 6.49 -7.21
CA ILE A 159 -14.04 6.87 -7.85
C ILE A 159 -14.73 7.91 -6.99
N LYS A 160 -15.19 8.99 -7.63
CA LYS A 160 -15.95 10.06 -6.99
C LYS A 160 -17.42 9.93 -7.36
N ASN A 161 -18.30 9.99 -6.38
CA ASN A 161 -19.74 10.04 -6.61
C ASN A 161 -20.19 11.40 -7.17
N LYS A 162 -21.50 11.60 -7.40
CA LYS A 162 -22.04 12.86 -7.93
C LYS A 162 -21.79 14.07 -7.02
N PHE A 163 -21.50 13.85 -5.73
CA PHE A 163 -21.10 14.87 -4.78
C PHE A 163 -19.58 15.13 -4.77
N ARG A 164 -18.84 14.55 -5.72
CA ARG A 164 -17.38 14.61 -5.83
C ARG A 164 -16.63 13.95 -4.66
N LEU A 165 -17.30 13.10 -3.88
CA LEU A 165 -16.72 12.41 -2.73
C LEU A 165 -16.25 11.02 -3.12
N THR A 166 -15.06 10.66 -2.67
CA THR A 166 -14.53 9.28 -2.69
C THR A 166 -15.07 8.48 -1.51
N ALA A 167 -14.82 7.15 -1.52
CA ALA A 167 -15.16 6.28 -0.40
C ALA A 167 -14.50 6.70 0.93
N LEU A 168 -13.23 7.14 0.89
CA LEU A 168 -12.55 7.65 2.08
C LEU A 168 -13.18 8.95 2.60
N ASP A 169 -13.61 9.84 1.70
CA ASP A 169 -14.27 11.09 2.08
C ASP A 169 -15.59 10.82 2.81
N LEU A 170 -16.37 9.85 2.32
CA LEU A 170 -17.60 9.40 2.99
C LEU A 170 -17.30 8.78 4.35
N ALA A 171 -16.32 7.86 4.45
CA ALA A 171 -15.94 7.25 5.72
C ALA A 171 -15.53 8.32 6.76
N ALA A 172 -14.78 9.32 6.31
CA ALA A 172 -14.37 10.44 7.12
C ALA A 172 -15.57 11.29 7.57
N SER A 173 -16.48 11.64 6.66
CA SER A 173 -17.70 12.41 6.95
C SER A 173 -18.62 11.72 7.96
N CYS A 174 -18.69 10.38 7.90
CA CYS A 174 -19.56 9.54 8.72
C CYS A 174 -18.92 9.11 10.05
N ASN A 175 -17.75 9.65 10.40
CA ASN A 175 -16.99 9.31 11.60
C ASN A 175 -16.64 7.81 11.72
N LYS A 176 -16.33 7.15 10.61
CA LYS A 176 -16.04 5.71 10.57
C LYS A 176 -14.54 5.44 10.78
N ILE A 177 -14.07 5.67 12.00
CA ILE A 177 -12.64 5.62 12.36
C ILE A 177 -11.96 4.31 11.90
N GLU A 178 -12.56 3.15 12.18
CA GLU A 178 -11.95 1.85 11.82
C GLU A 178 -11.93 1.61 10.31
N VAL A 179 -12.94 2.08 9.57
CA VAL A 179 -12.96 2.02 8.10
C VAL A 179 -11.90 2.96 7.51
N VAL A 180 -11.74 4.16 8.08
CA VAL A 180 -10.69 5.11 7.68
C VAL A 180 -9.30 4.49 7.88
N LYS A 181 -9.04 3.89 9.05
CA LYS A 181 -7.79 3.17 9.32
C LYS A 181 -7.57 2.04 8.30
N LEU A 182 -8.56 1.19 8.09
CA LEU A 182 -8.49 0.07 7.15
C LEU A 182 -8.18 0.54 5.73
N LEU A 183 -8.87 1.57 5.24
CA LEU A 183 -8.61 2.17 3.93
C LEU A 183 -7.18 2.70 3.84
N LEU A 184 -6.67 3.42 4.84
CA LEU A 184 -5.31 3.97 4.83
C LEU A 184 -4.21 2.90 5.01
N GLN A 185 -4.54 1.79 5.66
CA GLN A 185 -3.67 0.62 5.82
C GLN A 185 -3.56 -0.17 4.50
N HIS A 186 -4.70 -0.50 3.88
CA HIS A 186 -4.75 -1.34 2.68
C HIS A 186 -4.56 -0.54 1.37
N CYS A 187 -4.76 0.77 1.40
CA CYS A 187 -4.60 1.65 0.24
C CYS A 187 -3.75 2.89 0.61
N PRO A 188 -2.43 2.75 0.78
CA PRO A 188 -1.54 3.86 1.16
C PRO A 188 -1.58 5.07 0.23
N GLN A 189 -1.97 4.88 -1.03
CA GLN A 189 -2.16 5.97 -1.99
C GLN A 189 -3.20 6.99 -1.52
N LEU A 190 -4.21 6.56 -0.74
CA LEU A 190 -5.26 7.43 -0.20
C LEU A 190 -4.74 8.48 0.78
N ARG A 191 -3.50 8.36 1.29
CA ARG A 191 -2.86 9.40 2.11
C ARG A 191 -2.69 10.73 1.37
N LYS A 192 -2.68 10.69 0.02
CA LYS A 192 -2.67 11.89 -0.84
C LYS A 192 -4.06 12.53 -1.00
N ASN A 193 -5.12 11.89 -0.49
CA ASN A 193 -6.47 12.44 -0.56
C ASN A 193 -6.52 13.75 0.26
N LYS A 194 -7.01 14.81 -0.37
CA LYS A 194 -7.10 16.16 0.23
C LYS A 194 -8.46 16.47 0.84
N SER A 195 -9.50 15.73 0.45
CA SER A 195 -10.89 16.03 0.81
C SER A 195 -11.32 15.37 2.12
N ALA A 196 -10.82 14.17 2.43
CA ALA A 196 -11.21 13.42 3.62
C ALA A 196 -10.91 14.16 4.93
N ILE A 197 -9.72 14.76 5.04
CA ILE A 197 -9.33 15.54 6.23
C ILE A 197 -10.14 16.83 6.37
N VAL A 198 -10.50 17.45 5.24
CA VAL A 198 -11.34 18.65 5.20
C VAL A 198 -12.76 18.33 5.61
N GLU A 199 -13.36 17.26 5.09
CA GLU A 199 -14.72 16.83 5.46
C GLU A 199 -14.80 16.41 6.94
N ALA A 200 -13.78 15.69 7.45
CA ALA A 200 -13.70 15.40 8.88
C ALA A 200 -13.61 16.67 9.74
N ALA A 201 -12.86 17.68 9.27
CA ALA A 201 -12.73 18.96 9.94
C ALA A 201 -14.04 19.76 9.94
N VAL A 202 -14.76 19.84 8.82
CA VAL A 202 -16.10 20.47 8.71
C VAL A 202 -17.05 19.89 9.76
N ARG A 203 -17.07 18.55 9.89
CA ARG A 203 -17.96 17.83 10.80
C ARG A 203 -17.50 17.86 12.27
N GLY A 204 -16.26 18.24 12.54
CA GLY A 204 -15.70 18.24 13.89
C GLY A 204 -15.23 16.86 14.37
N HIS A 205 -15.00 15.90 13.47
CA HIS A 205 -14.60 14.54 13.81
C HIS A 205 -13.10 14.47 14.16
N LYS A 206 -12.74 15.00 15.33
CA LYS A 206 -11.35 15.09 15.81
C LYS A 206 -10.56 13.79 15.67
N ASN A 207 -11.15 12.66 16.09
CA ASN A 207 -10.44 11.37 16.08
C ASN A 207 -10.14 10.89 14.65
N VAL A 208 -11.02 11.19 13.69
CA VAL A 208 -10.77 10.89 12.26
C VAL A 208 -9.67 11.79 11.73
N VAL A 209 -9.68 13.09 12.06
CA VAL A 209 -8.60 14.02 11.69
C VAL A 209 -7.26 13.54 12.26
N GLU A 210 -7.23 13.12 13.53
CA GLU A 210 -6.04 12.59 14.18
C GLU A 210 -5.51 11.36 13.45
N VAL A 211 -6.37 10.38 13.13
CA VAL A 211 -5.99 9.20 12.37
C VAL A 211 -5.45 9.59 10.99
N LEU A 212 -6.13 10.46 10.24
CA LEU A 212 -5.66 10.88 8.92
C LEU A 212 -4.26 11.51 8.99
N LEU A 213 -4.02 12.37 9.98
CA LEU A 213 -2.72 13.01 10.21
C LEU A 213 -1.65 12.00 10.64
N GLU A 214 -1.96 11.07 11.55
CA GLU A 214 -1.04 10.01 11.98
C GLU A 214 -0.64 9.09 10.80
N TYR A 215 -1.57 8.83 9.88
CA TYR A 215 -1.32 8.08 8.65
C TYR A 215 -0.63 8.90 7.54
N GLY A 216 -0.27 10.16 7.79
CA GLY A 216 0.53 10.99 6.89
C GLY A 216 -0.29 11.83 5.89
N ALA A 217 -1.55 12.12 6.18
CA ALA A 217 -2.30 13.12 5.42
C ALA A 217 -1.67 14.51 5.60
N ASN A 218 -1.54 15.28 4.52
CA ASN A 218 -1.00 16.63 4.56
C ASN A 218 -2.01 17.59 5.22
N CYS A 219 -1.69 18.11 6.41
CA CYS A 219 -2.53 19.06 7.16
C CYS A 219 -2.76 20.40 6.44
N ASN A 220 -1.87 20.76 5.51
CA ASN A 220 -1.87 21.99 4.74
C ASN A 220 -2.35 21.79 3.29
N CYS A 221 -2.92 20.64 2.96
CA CYS A 221 -3.51 20.45 1.63
C CYS A 221 -4.74 21.35 1.45
N LEU A 222 -4.97 21.78 0.19
CA LEU A 222 -6.17 22.50 -0.22
C LEU A 222 -7.08 21.57 -1.01
N ASP A 223 -8.36 21.52 -0.64
CA ASP A 223 -9.33 20.66 -1.30
C ASP A 223 -9.67 21.13 -2.73
N ASP A 224 -10.18 20.22 -3.56
CA ASP A 224 -10.51 20.55 -4.96
C ASP A 224 -11.88 21.24 -5.12
N ASN A 225 -12.68 21.40 -4.06
CA ASN A 225 -14.00 22.05 -4.14
C ASN A 225 -13.89 23.53 -3.80
N SER A 226 -13.36 23.85 -2.61
CA SER A 226 -13.28 25.23 -2.11
C SER A 226 -11.88 25.83 -2.14
N GLY A 227 -10.86 24.98 -2.33
CA GLY A 227 -9.47 25.35 -2.16
C GLY A 227 -9.13 25.72 -0.73
N SER A 228 -9.89 25.22 0.24
CA SER A 228 -9.68 25.41 1.67
C SER A 228 -8.84 24.27 2.24
N SER A 229 -8.05 24.57 3.27
CA SER A 229 -7.44 23.53 4.10
C SER A 229 -8.38 23.08 5.23
N ALA A 230 -8.02 21.98 5.89
CA ALA A 230 -8.74 21.50 7.06
C ALA A 230 -8.83 22.57 8.17
N LEU A 231 -7.78 23.40 8.30
CA LEU A 231 -7.76 24.48 9.29
C LEU A 231 -8.74 25.60 8.94
N HIS A 232 -8.90 25.95 7.66
CA HIS A 232 -9.90 26.94 7.24
C HIS A 232 -11.31 26.50 7.63
N GLU A 233 -11.68 25.25 7.31
CA GLU A 233 -13.01 24.74 7.60
C GLU A 233 -13.22 24.48 9.10
N ALA A 234 -12.20 24.00 9.82
CA ALA A 234 -12.29 23.84 11.27
C ALA A 234 -12.56 25.18 11.97
N VAL A 235 -11.94 26.27 11.52
CA VAL A 235 -12.23 27.62 12.03
C VAL A 235 -13.64 28.07 11.62
N ARG A 236 -13.99 27.95 10.33
CA ARG A 236 -15.27 28.42 9.79
C ARG A 236 -16.48 27.75 10.47
N PHE A 237 -16.35 26.47 10.80
CA PHE A 237 -17.39 25.70 11.50
C PHE A 237 -17.18 25.63 13.03
N ILE A 238 -16.26 26.42 13.57
CA ILE A 238 -16.03 26.60 15.02
C ILE A 238 -15.77 25.25 15.71
N ARG A 239 -14.68 24.58 15.29
CA ARG A 239 -14.23 23.27 15.80
C ARG A 239 -12.93 23.42 16.61
N PRO A 240 -12.96 23.96 17.82
CA PRO A 240 -11.76 24.33 18.57
C PRO A 240 -10.83 23.15 18.83
N GLU A 241 -11.36 21.95 19.09
CA GLU A 241 -10.55 20.76 19.34
C GLU A 241 -9.83 20.27 18.07
N VAL A 242 -10.45 20.46 16.90
CA VAL A 242 -9.85 20.15 15.60
C VAL A 242 -8.82 21.21 15.23
N VAL A 243 -9.10 22.49 15.48
CA VAL A 243 -8.14 23.60 15.30
C VAL A 243 -6.88 23.34 16.13
N GLN A 244 -7.03 23.04 17.42
CA GLN A 244 -5.92 22.75 18.31
C GLN A 244 -5.11 21.54 17.82
N LEU A 245 -5.78 20.47 17.40
CA LEU A 245 -5.12 19.28 16.86
C LEU A 245 -4.35 19.58 15.57
N LEU A 246 -4.94 20.32 14.64
CA LEU A 246 -4.28 20.69 13.38
C LEU A 246 -3.05 21.56 13.62
N LEU A 247 -3.12 22.52 14.55
CA LEU A 247 -1.97 23.35 14.94
C LEU A 247 -0.86 22.51 15.61
N LEU A 248 -1.22 21.51 16.41
CA LEU A 248 -0.27 20.56 16.98
C LEU A 248 0.51 19.77 15.91
N PHE A 249 -0.13 19.53 14.76
CA PHE A 249 0.46 18.95 13.55
C PHE A 249 0.97 20.02 12.56
N GLN A 250 1.29 21.23 13.04
CA GLN A 250 1.91 22.32 12.27
C GLN A 250 1.09 22.80 11.06
N ALA A 251 -0.24 22.79 11.16
CA ALA A 251 -1.08 23.45 10.17
C ALA A 251 -0.80 24.97 10.14
N ASN A 252 -0.69 25.54 8.93
CA ASN A 252 -0.34 26.93 8.71
C ASN A 252 -1.58 27.84 8.83
N PRO A 253 -1.67 28.72 9.84
CA PRO A 253 -2.81 29.63 10.03
C PRO A 253 -2.81 30.82 9.07
N ASP A 254 -1.75 31.01 8.28
CA ASP A 254 -1.58 32.08 7.31
C ASP A 254 -1.75 31.60 5.86
N LEU A 255 -2.04 30.30 5.68
CA LEU A 255 -2.31 29.74 4.36
C LEU A 255 -3.57 30.38 3.77
N GLN A 256 -3.51 30.82 2.51
CA GLN A 256 -4.65 31.41 1.82
C GLN A 256 -5.40 30.36 0.99
N ASN A 257 -6.73 30.36 1.10
CA ASN A 257 -7.59 29.60 0.20
C ASN A 257 -7.82 30.35 -1.14
N LEU A 258 -8.64 29.78 -2.04
CA LEU A 258 -8.98 30.40 -3.34
C LEU A 258 -9.68 31.76 -3.21
N LYS A 259 -10.34 32.03 -2.08
CA LYS A 259 -10.97 33.33 -1.77
C LYS A 259 -10.00 34.32 -1.13
N LYS A 260 -8.72 33.96 -0.97
CA LYS A 260 -7.67 34.71 -0.27
C LYS A 260 -7.94 34.91 1.22
N GLU A 261 -8.84 34.12 1.79
CA GLU A 261 -9.07 34.06 3.22
C GLU A 261 -7.97 33.20 3.85
N THR A 262 -7.45 33.62 4.99
CA THR A 262 -6.64 32.78 5.89
C THR A 262 -7.50 32.31 7.08
N PRO A 263 -7.13 31.21 7.77
CA PRO A 263 -7.77 30.81 9.02
C PRO A 263 -7.87 31.94 10.04
N ARG A 264 -6.87 32.83 10.12
CA ARG A 264 -6.93 34.03 10.98
C ARG A 264 -7.99 35.02 10.53
N THR A 265 -8.08 35.33 9.24
CA THR A 265 -9.12 36.25 8.74
C THR A 265 -10.52 35.67 8.94
N ILE A 266 -10.70 34.36 8.72
CA ILE A 266 -11.98 33.69 8.98
C ILE A 266 -12.32 33.78 10.47
N ALA A 267 -11.36 33.56 11.36
CA ALA A 267 -11.58 33.66 12.81
C ALA A 267 -12.00 35.09 13.23
N SER A 268 -11.37 36.13 12.67
CA SER A 268 -11.73 37.53 12.93
C SER A 268 -13.16 37.89 12.46
N ASP A 269 -13.64 37.25 11.40
CA ASP A 269 -14.98 37.47 10.85
C ASP A 269 -16.09 36.73 11.64
N LEU A 270 -15.73 35.85 12.59
CA LEU A 270 -16.69 35.16 13.46
C LEU A 270 -17.27 36.09 14.53
N PRO A 271 -18.45 35.79 15.10
CA PRO A 271 -19.01 36.52 16.23
C PRO A 271 -18.03 36.57 17.42
N SER A 272 -17.92 37.72 18.09
CA SER A 272 -16.89 38.02 19.10
C SER A 272 -16.74 36.97 20.20
N THR A 273 -17.85 36.40 20.69
CA THR A 273 -17.85 35.37 21.74
C THR A 273 -17.16 34.06 21.34
N GLN A 274 -17.06 33.78 20.04
CA GLN A 274 -16.48 32.54 19.48
C GLN A 274 -15.11 32.81 18.82
N SER A 275 -14.91 34.02 18.31
CA SER A 275 -13.67 34.51 17.70
C SER A 275 -12.50 34.50 18.70
N ASP A 276 -12.71 35.01 19.92
CA ASP A 276 -11.64 35.18 20.93
C ASP A 276 -10.93 33.86 21.27
N ASN A 277 -11.67 32.76 21.42
CA ASN A 277 -11.10 31.46 21.75
C ASN A 277 -10.27 30.89 20.59
N ILE A 278 -10.77 30.98 19.36
CA ILE A 278 -10.06 30.47 18.18
C ILE A 278 -8.84 31.33 17.85
N LEU A 279 -8.96 32.66 17.92
CA LEU A 279 -7.83 33.57 17.73
C LEU A 279 -6.73 33.29 18.75
N LYS A 280 -7.08 33.11 20.02
CA LYS A 280 -6.11 32.71 21.05
C LYS A 280 -5.39 31.40 20.70
N LEU A 281 -6.11 30.38 20.24
CA LEU A 281 -5.48 29.12 19.80
C LEU A 281 -4.51 29.34 18.62
N LEU A 282 -4.87 30.19 17.65
CA LEU A 282 -4.04 30.51 16.47
C LEU A 282 -2.80 31.36 16.81
N GLU A 283 -2.87 32.19 17.86
CA GLU A 283 -1.74 33.00 18.36
C GLU A 283 -0.76 32.16 19.20
N GLU A 284 -1.26 31.23 20.00
CA GLU A 284 -0.46 30.38 20.90
C GLU A 284 0.22 29.20 20.20
N GLN A 285 0.19 29.11 18.86
CA GLN A 285 0.81 28.04 18.08
C GLN A 285 2.29 27.80 18.44
N HIS A 286 3.04 28.86 18.76
CA HIS A 286 4.47 28.81 19.09
C HIS A 286 4.75 28.12 20.43
N LYS A 287 3.74 27.97 21.29
CA LYS A 287 3.85 27.29 22.60
C LYS A 287 3.61 25.80 22.51
N LEU A 288 3.04 25.30 21.40
CA LEU A 288 2.73 23.89 21.22
C LEU A 288 4.01 23.14 20.80
N SER A 289 4.34 22.07 21.51
CA SER A 289 5.36 21.13 21.05
C SER A 289 4.80 20.35 19.85
N PRO A 290 5.44 20.40 18.67
CA PRO A 290 4.95 19.71 17.49
C PRO A 290 4.80 18.22 17.75
N ARG A 291 3.62 17.67 17.46
CA ARG A 291 3.41 16.23 17.51
C ARG A 291 3.87 15.63 16.20
N VAL A 292 4.90 14.80 16.27
CA VAL A 292 5.32 13.97 15.14
C VAL A 292 4.22 12.92 14.90
N PRO A 293 3.71 12.78 13.68
CA PRO A 293 2.80 11.68 13.34
C PRO A 293 3.39 10.35 13.80
N LYS A 294 2.56 9.50 14.42
CA LYS A 294 2.93 8.11 14.59
C LYS A 294 2.98 7.50 13.20
N MET A 295 4.15 7.48 12.57
CA MET A 295 4.33 6.76 11.32
C MET A 295 4.02 5.29 11.61
N PHE A 296 2.79 4.87 11.29
CA PHE A 296 2.39 3.47 11.41
C PHE A 296 3.39 2.64 10.59
N SER A 297 4.23 1.95 11.33
CA SER A 297 5.12 0.95 10.78
C SER A 297 4.25 -0.24 10.36
N ASN A 298 4.57 -0.93 9.26
CA ASN A 298 3.87 -2.17 8.91
C ASN A 298 3.96 -3.24 10.03
N THR A 299 4.77 -3.02 11.07
CA THR A 299 4.82 -3.84 12.27
C THR A 299 3.62 -3.68 13.21
N ASP A 300 2.92 -2.54 13.18
CA ASP A 300 1.67 -2.34 13.95
C ASP A 300 0.45 -2.94 13.21
N MET A 301 0.64 -3.48 12.00
CA MET A 301 -0.41 -4.14 11.19
C MET A 301 -0.71 -5.59 11.61
N LEU A 302 -0.09 -6.11 12.67
CA LEU A 302 -0.16 -7.53 13.05
C LEU A 302 -0.88 -7.82 14.38
N GLU A 303 -1.67 -6.90 14.94
CA GLU A 303 -2.45 -7.26 16.15
C GLU A 303 -3.75 -8.02 15.89
N PHE A 304 -4.18 -8.20 14.62
CA PHE A 304 -5.38 -9.00 14.31
C PHE A 304 -5.22 -9.86 13.05
N SER A 305 -4.21 -10.73 13.03
CA SER A 305 -4.33 -12.07 12.41
C SER A 305 -3.07 -12.89 12.68
N GLU A 306 -3.22 -13.86 13.59
CA GLU A 306 -2.46 -15.12 13.70
C GLU A 306 -0.97 -15.16 13.31
N ILE A 307 -0.13 -15.27 14.34
CA ILE A 307 1.06 -16.13 14.47
C ILE A 307 1.65 -16.63 13.14
N ASN A 308 2.75 -16.00 12.71
CA ASN A 308 3.92 -16.71 12.20
C ASN A 308 5.17 -15.83 12.30
N SER A 309 5.96 -16.10 13.35
CA SER A 309 7.41 -15.92 13.45
C SER A 309 8.06 -14.76 12.69
N THR A 310 8.03 -13.56 13.28
CA THR A 310 9.10 -12.60 13.06
C THR A 310 10.37 -13.16 13.70
N VAL A 311 11.21 -13.83 12.92
CA VAL A 311 12.59 -14.11 13.32
C VAL A 311 13.25 -12.75 13.54
N MET A 312 13.50 -12.40 14.80
CA MET A 312 14.50 -11.41 15.16
C MET A 312 15.82 -11.90 14.52
N ILE A 313 16.22 -11.31 13.40
CA ILE A 313 17.58 -11.51 12.89
C ILE A 313 18.47 -10.86 13.94
N ALA A 314 19.35 -11.65 14.58
CA ALA A 314 20.34 -11.11 15.51
C ALA A 314 21.07 -9.94 14.83
N THR A 315 21.28 -8.84 15.55
CA THR A 315 22.03 -7.69 15.04
C THR A 315 23.40 -8.17 14.57
N LYS A 316 23.64 -8.08 13.26
CA LYS A 316 24.90 -8.47 12.64
C LYS A 316 25.76 -7.23 12.45
N ASN A 317 27.07 -7.38 12.49
CA ASN A 317 28.02 -6.31 12.18
C ASN A 317 28.83 -6.74 10.95
N TYR A 318 28.31 -6.44 9.76
CA TYR A 318 28.97 -6.79 8.50
C TYR A 318 29.90 -5.69 8.03
N PRO A 319 30.91 -6.02 7.20
CA PRO A 319 31.84 -5.03 6.67
C PRO A 319 31.19 -4.13 5.61
N GLU A 320 31.93 -3.11 5.21
CA GLU A 320 31.51 -2.11 4.21
C GLU A 320 31.17 -2.75 2.85
N LEU A 321 30.09 -2.27 2.25
CA LEU A 321 29.69 -2.55 0.87
C LEU A 321 30.27 -1.47 -0.06
N PRO A 322 30.99 -1.80 -1.14
CA PRO A 322 31.54 -0.77 -2.02
C PRO A 322 30.41 0.12 -2.57
N ASN A 323 30.55 1.44 -2.44
CA ASN A 323 29.61 2.38 -3.04
C ASN A 323 29.55 2.18 -4.56
N ASP A 324 28.34 2.16 -5.09
CA ASP A 324 28.09 2.02 -6.52
C ASP A 324 27.12 3.12 -6.98
N ILE A 325 27.61 4.02 -7.83
CA ILE A 325 26.84 5.15 -8.35
C ILE A 325 25.56 4.66 -9.05
N SER A 326 25.60 3.46 -9.65
CA SER A 326 24.46 2.88 -10.35
C SER A 326 23.25 2.60 -9.44
N TRP A 327 23.43 2.56 -8.12
CA TRP A 327 22.33 2.41 -7.18
C TRP A 327 21.38 3.61 -7.16
N THR A 328 21.79 4.75 -7.71
CA THR A 328 21.00 5.98 -7.72
C THR A 328 20.89 6.55 -9.12
N LYS A 329 19.80 7.28 -9.38
CA LYS A 329 19.60 8.05 -10.61
C LYS A 329 19.11 9.46 -10.28
N ASN A 330 19.41 10.41 -11.16
CA ASN A 330 18.90 11.79 -11.06
C ASN A 330 17.52 11.90 -11.72
N GLU A 331 16.58 11.08 -11.27
CA GLU A 331 15.21 11.02 -11.79
C GLU A 331 14.20 11.20 -10.65
N PRO A 332 13.00 11.76 -10.92
CA PRO A 332 11.97 11.96 -9.89
C PRO A 332 11.52 10.68 -9.17
N MET A 333 11.73 9.51 -9.80
CA MET A 333 11.45 8.21 -9.19
C MET A 333 12.48 7.82 -8.12
N TYR A 334 13.72 8.32 -8.22
CA TYR A 334 14.82 7.97 -7.32
C TYR A 334 15.15 9.05 -6.30
N CYS A 335 14.73 10.29 -6.50
CA CYS A 335 14.97 11.39 -5.57
C CYS A 335 13.87 12.45 -5.66
N SER A 336 13.43 12.98 -4.51
CA SER A 336 12.44 14.07 -4.48
C SER A 336 13.02 15.48 -4.61
N SER A 337 14.33 15.65 -4.42
CA SER A 337 14.93 16.98 -4.18
C SER A 337 16.15 17.29 -5.04
N CYS A 338 16.51 16.42 -5.98
CA CYS A 338 17.74 16.55 -6.76
C CYS A 338 17.55 17.49 -7.98
N THR A 339 18.63 18.16 -8.40
CA THR A 339 18.60 19.11 -9.54
C THR A 339 19.70 18.77 -10.54
N GLU A 340 19.70 19.40 -11.72
CA GLU A 340 20.79 19.24 -12.68
C GLU A 340 22.16 19.67 -12.12
N ARG A 341 22.19 20.63 -11.18
CA ARG A 341 23.44 21.14 -10.58
C ARG A 341 23.95 20.27 -9.43
N ASN A 342 23.05 19.59 -8.72
CA ASN A 342 23.38 18.72 -7.59
C ASN A 342 22.62 17.39 -7.76
N PRO A 343 23.15 16.45 -8.55
CA PRO A 343 22.47 15.19 -8.84
C PRO A 343 22.50 14.24 -7.64
N ASN A 344 21.48 13.38 -7.56
CA ASN A 344 21.37 12.33 -6.53
C ASN A 344 22.61 11.44 -6.41
N THR A 345 23.29 11.23 -7.54
CA THR A 345 24.45 10.33 -7.66
C THR A 345 25.67 10.77 -6.85
N GLN A 346 25.74 12.05 -6.44
CA GLN A 346 26.85 12.56 -5.62
C GLN A 346 26.93 11.89 -4.25
N ILE A 347 25.81 11.37 -3.71
CA ILE A 347 25.81 10.76 -2.37
C ILE A 347 26.64 9.45 -2.31
N LEU A 348 26.92 8.81 -3.45
CA LEU A 348 27.64 7.54 -3.58
C LEU A 348 28.91 7.63 -4.45
N ASP A 349 29.31 8.82 -4.91
CA ASP A 349 30.41 8.93 -5.89
C ASP A 349 31.81 8.64 -5.30
N GLY A 350 31.89 8.48 -3.98
CA GLY A 350 33.12 8.16 -3.25
C GLY A 350 34.09 9.34 -3.12
N ASN A 351 33.77 10.51 -3.68
CA ASN A 351 34.58 11.70 -3.57
C ASN A 351 34.04 12.60 -2.44
N LEU A 352 34.66 12.56 -1.27
CA LEU A 352 34.24 13.38 -0.12
C LEU A 352 34.37 14.90 -0.33
N SER A 353 34.90 15.36 -1.48
CA SER A 353 34.92 16.77 -1.88
C SER A 353 33.64 17.21 -2.59
N THR A 354 32.85 16.26 -3.12
CA THR A 354 31.51 16.53 -3.63
C THR A 354 30.53 16.44 -2.46
N PHE A 355 29.42 17.16 -2.57
CA PHE A 355 28.39 17.10 -1.55
C PHE A 355 27.03 17.07 -2.22
N TRP A 356 26.19 16.16 -1.77
CA TRP A 356 24.80 16.10 -2.17
C TRP A 356 24.03 17.21 -1.45
N VAL A 357 23.35 18.06 -2.22
CA VAL A 357 22.62 19.23 -1.72
C VAL A 357 21.12 18.98 -1.77
N ILE A 358 20.45 19.26 -0.66
CA ILE A 358 19.00 19.23 -0.56
C ILE A 358 18.49 20.68 -0.52
N PRO A 359 17.75 21.15 -1.55
CA PRO A 359 17.15 22.47 -1.58
C PRO A 359 16.05 22.61 -0.54
N VAL A 360 15.83 23.85 -0.08
CA VAL A 360 14.81 24.18 0.92
C VAL A 360 13.42 23.94 0.35
N LEU A 361 12.79 22.83 0.78
CA LEU A 361 11.35 22.62 1.02
C LEU A 361 11.12 21.11 1.28
N HIS A 362 10.76 20.79 2.53
CA HIS A 362 10.25 19.56 3.18
C HIS A 362 10.37 18.16 2.51
N ASP A 363 10.76 17.17 3.32
CA ASP A 363 10.69 15.71 3.09
C ASP A 363 11.50 15.18 1.88
N ALA A 364 12.81 15.39 1.94
CA ALA A 364 13.74 14.84 0.94
C ALA A 364 13.92 13.34 1.11
N TRP A 365 13.86 12.60 0.01
CA TRP A 365 14.16 11.18 0.00
C TRP A 365 14.95 10.79 -1.23
N THR A 366 15.82 9.80 -1.04
CA THR A 366 16.61 9.15 -2.08
C THR A 366 16.40 7.65 -2.01
N ILE A 367 16.08 7.05 -3.14
CA ILE A 367 15.97 5.61 -3.32
C ILE A 367 17.27 5.07 -3.91
N LEU A 368 17.72 3.97 -3.34
CA LEU A 368 18.88 3.19 -3.70
C LEU A 368 18.38 1.83 -4.18
N ASP A 369 18.60 1.52 -5.44
CA ASP A 369 18.36 0.20 -6.03
C ASP A 369 19.68 -0.57 -6.07
N LEU A 370 19.86 -1.51 -5.14
CA LEU A 370 21.13 -2.24 -5.03
C LEU A 370 21.31 -3.29 -6.15
N HIS A 371 20.33 -3.42 -7.07
CA HIS A 371 20.24 -4.42 -8.15
C HIS A 371 20.15 -5.89 -7.71
N SER A 372 20.52 -6.20 -6.48
CA SER A 372 20.30 -7.48 -5.82
C SER A 372 19.91 -7.28 -4.36
N GLU A 373 19.31 -8.29 -3.74
CA GLU A 373 18.99 -8.24 -2.32
C GLU A 373 20.25 -8.27 -1.47
N HIS A 374 20.33 -7.37 -0.50
CA HIS A 374 21.41 -7.30 0.47
C HIS A 374 20.87 -7.39 1.89
N ILE A 375 21.65 -7.98 2.80
CA ILE A 375 21.49 -7.79 4.24
C ILE A 375 22.30 -6.56 4.63
N ILE A 376 21.62 -5.52 5.11
CA ILE A 376 22.23 -4.29 5.59
C ILE A 376 22.28 -4.33 7.11
N SER A 377 23.48 -4.14 7.66
CA SER A 377 23.76 -4.10 9.10
C SER A 377 24.10 -2.72 9.63
N GLY A 378 24.38 -1.76 8.74
CA GLY A 378 24.74 -0.42 9.18
C GLY A 378 24.88 0.58 8.04
N ILE A 379 24.99 1.83 8.43
CA ILE A 379 25.21 2.97 7.55
C ILE A 379 26.19 3.93 8.23
N THR A 380 27.17 4.41 7.48
CA THR A 380 28.06 5.49 7.86
C THR A 380 27.67 6.72 7.06
N ILE A 381 27.50 7.84 7.77
CA ILE A 381 27.26 9.16 7.17
C ILE A 381 28.51 9.99 7.32
N PHE A 382 28.92 10.64 6.23
CA PHE A 382 30.04 11.55 6.18
C PHE A 382 29.53 12.99 6.16
N GLY A 383 29.88 13.76 7.17
CA GLY A 383 29.65 15.21 7.15
C GLY A 383 30.46 15.97 8.17
N TRP A 384 30.06 17.19 8.50
CA TRP A 384 30.90 18.13 9.25
C TRP A 384 30.15 18.83 10.38
N LYS A 385 30.85 19.61 11.19
CA LYS A 385 30.26 20.35 12.31
C LYS A 385 29.55 21.59 11.78
N SER A 386 28.26 21.45 11.51
CA SER A 386 27.43 22.56 11.05
C SER A 386 26.00 22.48 11.62
N PRO A 387 25.39 23.62 11.99
CA PRO A 387 23.97 23.66 12.33
C PRO A 387 23.06 23.32 11.13
N GLN A 388 23.58 23.38 9.90
CA GLN A 388 22.87 23.08 8.65
C GLN A 388 22.96 21.60 8.23
N MET A 389 23.68 20.76 8.97
CA MET A 389 23.76 19.33 8.71
C MET A 389 22.50 18.59 9.15
N ILE A 390 22.26 17.44 8.52
CA ILE A 390 21.11 16.58 8.83
C ILE A 390 21.24 16.08 10.25
N LYS A 391 20.22 16.39 11.03
CA LYS A 391 20.14 15.92 12.41
C LYS A 391 19.42 14.59 12.49
N THR A 392 18.47 14.28 11.62
CA THR A 392 17.70 13.03 11.70
C THR A 392 17.40 12.46 10.32
N PHE A 393 17.61 11.16 10.15
CA PHE A 393 17.23 10.44 8.93
C PHE A 393 16.56 9.10 9.29
N TYR A 394 15.77 8.63 8.34
CA TYR A 394 15.03 7.37 8.38
C TYR A 394 15.58 6.48 7.29
N LEU A 395 15.95 5.26 7.68
CA LEU A 395 16.32 4.23 6.73
C LEU A 395 15.11 3.34 6.49
N GLN A 396 14.68 3.25 5.25
CA GLN A 396 13.50 2.49 4.85
C GLN A 396 13.85 1.44 3.81
N CYS A 397 13.04 0.38 3.71
CA CYS A 397 13.20 -0.68 2.73
C CYS A 397 11.89 -1.00 2.02
N SER A 398 11.96 -1.59 0.82
CA SER A 398 10.79 -2.06 0.08
C SER A 398 11.13 -3.23 -0.83
N SER A 399 10.11 -4.00 -1.22
CA SER A 399 10.20 -5.00 -2.29
C SER A 399 10.06 -4.39 -3.69
N SER A 400 9.71 -3.10 -3.79
CA SER A 400 9.55 -2.39 -5.07
C SER A 400 10.05 -0.95 -4.95
N ILE A 401 10.60 -0.43 -6.05
CA ILE A 401 11.01 0.98 -6.16
C ILE A 401 9.85 1.96 -5.91
N ASN A 402 8.61 1.54 -6.16
CA ASN A 402 7.42 2.37 -5.93
C ASN A 402 6.89 2.30 -4.49
N GLY A 403 7.53 1.51 -3.61
CA GLY A 403 7.03 1.20 -2.29
C GLY A 403 6.05 0.00 -2.29
N PRO A 404 5.42 -0.30 -1.14
CA PRO A 404 5.41 0.48 0.10
C PRO A 404 6.76 0.46 0.83
N TRP A 405 7.16 1.61 1.37
CA TRP A 405 8.42 1.77 2.11
C TRP A 405 8.21 1.52 3.60
N LYS A 406 8.92 0.54 4.15
CA LYS A 406 8.91 0.18 5.58
C LYS A 406 10.08 0.85 6.29
N ASN A 407 9.83 1.55 7.41
CA ASN A 407 10.90 2.08 8.25
C ASN A 407 11.66 0.96 8.96
N VAL A 408 12.98 0.96 8.82
CA VAL A 408 13.90 0.05 9.50
C VAL A 408 14.42 0.71 10.78
N THR A 409 14.91 1.94 10.66
CA THR A 409 15.54 2.63 11.77
C THR A 409 15.46 4.14 11.60
N THR A 410 15.49 4.87 12.71
CA THR A 410 15.59 6.32 12.75
C THR A 410 16.87 6.66 13.50
N GLN A 411 17.72 7.47 12.90
CA GLN A 411 19.04 7.79 13.43
C GLN A 411 19.21 9.29 13.48
N THR A 412 19.89 9.75 14.53
CA THR A 412 20.16 11.17 14.76
C THR A 412 21.66 11.40 14.73
N CYS A 413 22.14 12.27 13.84
CA CYS A 413 23.56 12.61 13.72
C CYS A 413 23.96 13.65 14.77
N GLU A 414 25.15 13.48 15.34
CA GLU A 414 25.79 14.45 16.21
C GLU A 414 26.51 15.54 15.41
N CYS A 415 26.69 16.72 16.00
CA CYS A 415 27.37 17.84 15.36
C CYS A 415 28.90 17.75 15.59
N LEU A 416 29.56 16.86 14.86
CA LEU A 416 30.99 16.54 14.97
C LEU A 416 31.77 16.93 13.70
N GLY A 417 33.07 17.21 13.83
CA GLY A 417 33.98 17.49 12.70
C GLY A 417 34.42 18.96 12.55
N SER A 418 34.92 19.30 11.35
CA SER A 418 35.34 20.66 10.97
C SER A 418 34.13 21.56 10.71
N THR A 419 34.27 22.88 10.83
CA THR A 419 33.25 23.85 10.39
C THR A 419 33.37 24.19 8.91
N ASP A 420 34.49 23.84 8.26
CA ASP A 420 34.71 24.04 6.84
C ASP A 420 34.15 22.83 6.05
N PRO A 421 33.16 23.03 5.16
CA PRO A 421 32.59 21.95 4.34
C PRO A 421 33.57 21.34 3.33
N LYS A 422 34.71 22.01 3.05
CA LYS A 422 35.76 21.47 2.17
C LYS A 422 36.80 20.64 2.92
N ALA A 423 36.76 20.63 4.24
CA ALA A 423 37.64 19.79 5.05
C ALA A 423 37.16 18.32 5.01
N PRO A 424 38.02 17.36 5.40
CA PRO A 424 37.63 15.95 5.48
C PRO A 424 36.40 15.76 6.39
N ALA A 425 35.43 15.01 5.87
CA ALA A 425 34.22 14.64 6.59
C ALA A 425 34.55 13.84 7.86
N PHE A 426 33.82 14.09 8.93
CA PHE A 426 33.81 13.25 10.11
C PHE A 426 32.77 12.11 9.94
N PRO A 427 33.20 10.83 9.95
CA PRO A 427 32.30 9.70 9.78
C PRO A 427 31.50 9.43 11.06
N GLN A 428 30.20 9.13 10.90
CA GLN A 428 29.33 8.66 11.97
C GLN A 428 28.65 7.36 11.54
N THR A 429 28.96 6.26 12.24
CA THR A 429 28.48 4.92 11.90
C THR A 429 27.34 4.49 12.82
N PHE A 430 26.26 3.98 12.23
CA PHE A 430 25.08 3.47 12.91
C PHE A 430 24.88 2.00 12.54
N SER A 431 24.99 1.08 13.51
CA SER A 431 25.03 -0.38 13.26
C SER A 431 24.12 -1.22 14.16
N ASN A 432 23.11 -0.62 14.79
CA ASN A 432 22.21 -1.32 15.73
C ASN A 432 20.93 -1.86 15.06
N PHE A 433 21.01 -2.22 13.79
CA PHE A 433 19.88 -2.74 13.02
C PHE A 433 20.34 -3.74 11.98
N THR A 434 19.46 -4.64 11.57
CA THR A 434 19.74 -5.54 10.44
C THR A 434 18.46 -5.79 9.66
N PHE A 435 18.51 -5.61 8.34
CA PHE A 435 17.37 -5.90 7.46
C PHE A 435 17.83 -6.41 6.10
N ARG A 436 16.95 -7.12 5.41
CA ARG A 436 17.16 -7.61 4.04
C ARG A 436 16.33 -6.78 3.06
N SER A 437 16.96 -6.25 2.02
CA SER A 437 16.25 -5.53 0.94
C SER A 437 17.12 -5.35 -0.31
N GLN A 438 16.49 -5.27 -1.47
CA GLN A 438 17.11 -4.70 -2.68
C GLN A 438 16.94 -3.18 -2.71
N TYR A 439 15.74 -2.68 -2.40
CA TYR A 439 15.44 -1.26 -2.46
C TYR A 439 15.55 -0.64 -1.08
N ILE A 440 16.33 0.43 -0.96
CA ILE A 440 16.53 1.18 0.27
C ILE A 440 16.13 2.63 0.01
N ARG A 441 15.39 3.26 0.92
CA ARG A 441 15.10 4.69 0.85
C ARG A 441 15.69 5.39 2.05
N LEU A 442 16.60 6.33 1.79
CA LEU A 442 17.07 7.29 2.77
C LEU A 442 16.08 8.45 2.78
N TYR A 443 15.28 8.55 3.84
CA TYR A 443 14.28 9.60 4.02
C TYR A 443 14.76 10.57 5.09
N ILE A 444 14.79 11.85 4.75
CA ILE A 444 15.46 12.87 5.56
C ILE A 444 14.41 13.85 6.04
N VAL A 445 14.34 13.98 7.37
CA VAL A 445 13.46 14.97 8.00
C VAL A 445 14.34 16.09 8.51
N ASP A 446 14.04 17.27 8.02
CA ASP A 446 14.76 18.47 8.36
C ASP A 446 14.38 18.97 9.76
N ASN A 447 15.39 19.42 10.51
CA ASN A 447 15.26 20.04 11.82
C ASN A 447 15.77 21.51 11.82
N HIS A 448 16.06 22.12 10.67
CA HIS A 448 16.63 23.47 10.54
C HIS A 448 16.24 24.23 9.26
N ALA A 449 15.67 25.43 9.41
CA ALA A 449 15.38 26.35 8.30
C ALA A 449 16.64 27.08 7.74
N GLY A 450 17.65 26.32 7.27
CA GLY A 450 18.87 26.84 6.64
C GLY A 450 18.78 26.92 5.11
N SER A 451 19.76 27.57 4.46
CA SER A 451 19.73 27.83 3.00
C SER A 451 19.91 26.59 2.13
N TYR A 452 20.63 25.56 2.59
CA TYR A 452 20.80 24.26 1.95
C TYR A 452 21.32 23.25 2.98
N ILE A 453 20.92 21.99 2.86
CA ILE A 453 21.40 20.90 3.71
C ILE A 453 22.25 19.95 2.87
N CYS A 454 23.37 19.46 3.42
CA CYS A 454 24.36 18.76 2.63
C CYS A 454 24.91 17.49 3.29
N PHE A 455 25.26 16.49 2.48
CA PHE A 455 26.09 15.33 2.85
C PHE A 455 27.34 15.26 1.99
N GLN A 456 28.49 14.83 2.52
CA GLN A 456 29.66 14.47 1.69
C GLN A 456 29.59 13.04 1.15
N GLY A 457 28.73 12.20 1.72
CA GLY A 457 28.46 10.86 1.22
C GLY A 457 27.88 9.93 2.27
N ILE A 458 27.46 8.76 1.83
CA ILE A 458 27.06 7.65 2.70
C ILE A 458 27.85 6.39 2.34
N GLN A 459 27.91 5.46 3.28
CA GLN A 459 28.58 4.16 3.10
C GLN A 459 27.78 3.09 3.84
N PHE A 460 27.30 2.07 3.12
CA PHE A 460 26.56 0.97 3.72
C PHE A 460 27.48 -0.14 4.24
N HIS A 461 27.01 -0.84 5.26
CA HIS A 461 27.62 -2.04 5.83
C HIS A 461 26.65 -3.19 5.67
N GLY A 462 27.11 -4.32 5.16
CA GLY A 462 26.21 -5.40 4.78
C GLY A 462 26.86 -6.54 4.00
N ALA A 463 26.01 -7.45 3.53
CA ALA A 463 26.40 -8.57 2.70
C ALA A 463 25.34 -8.87 1.62
N ASP A 464 25.80 -9.19 0.42
CA ASP A 464 24.96 -9.61 -0.70
C ASP A 464 24.32 -10.99 -0.42
N CYS A 465 22.99 -11.08 -0.54
CA CYS A 465 22.27 -12.32 -0.30
C CYS A 465 22.64 -13.45 -1.28
N GLN A 466 23.17 -13.12 -2.47
CA GLN A 466 23.66 -14.13 -3.41
C GLN A 466 24.80 -14.96 -2.81
N VAL A 467 25.70 -14.33 -2.04
CA VAL A 467 26.80 -15.02 -1.34
C VAL A 467 26.24 -16.01 -0.32
N ILE A 468 25.27 -15.56 0.48
CA ILE A 468 24.65 -16.37 1.54
C ILE A 468 23.90 -17.57 0.93
N ASN A 469 23.15 -17.33 -0.13
CA ASN A 469 22.41 -18.37 -0.84
C ASN A 469 23.35 -19.40 -1.47
N ALA A 470 24.45 -18.96 -2.09
CA ALA A 470 25.45 -19.86 -2.68
C ALA A 470 26.12 -20.74 -1.61
N LEU A 471 26.56 -20.15 -0.49
CA LEU A 471 27.14 -20.92 0.62
C LEU A 471 26.14 -21.94 1.19
N THR A 472 24.88 -21.53 1.36
CA THR A 472 23.79 -22.39 1.84
C THR A 472 23.54 -23.58 0.90
N GLN A 473 23.57 -23.36 -0.42
CA GLN A 473 23.42 -24.42 -1.43
C GLN A 473 24.59 -25.42 -1.40
N CYS A 474 25.79 -24.95 -1.05
CA CYS A 474 26.96 -25.80 -0.89
C CYS A 474 27.01 -26.53 0.47
N GLY A 475 26.01 -26.35 1.34
CA GLY A 475 25.98 -26.94 2.69
C GLY A 475 26.75 -26.16 3.75
N LEU A 476 27.25 -24.96 3.43
CA LEU A 476 28.12 -24.14 4.27
C LEU A 476 27.38 -23.08 5.09
N GLN A 477 26.25 -23.47 5.68
CA GLN A 477 25.37 -22.54 6.42
C GLN A 477 26.05 -21.99 7.68
N THR A 478 26.89 -22.81 8.33
CA THR A 478 27.61 -22.47 9.56
C THR A 478 28.80 -21.53 9.32
N GLU A 479 29.32 -21.52 8.09
CA GLU A 479 30.52 -20.76 7.70
C GLU A 479 30.20 -19.39 7.11
N VAL A 480 28.92 -19.08 6.85
CA VAL A 480 28.47 -17.79 6.27
C VAL A 480 29.09 -16.59 6.99
N GLU A 481 29.06 -16.58 8.33
CA GLU A 481 29.61 -15.47 9.11
C GLU A 481 31.14 -15.39 9.03
N SER A 482 31.83 -16.52 8.87
CA SER A 482 33.29 -16.59 8.68
C SER A 482 33.69 -15.98 7.34
N PHE A 483 32.94 -16.29 6.27
CA PHE A 483 33.18 -15.70 4.94
C PHE A 483 32.96 -14.19 4.96
N ILE A 484 31.84 -13.74 5.53
CA ILE A 484 31.48 -12.32 5.56
C ILE A 484 32.49 -11.53 6.42
N SER A 485 32.87 -12.04 7.60
CA SER A 485 33.86 -11.38 8.48
C SER A 485 35.25 -11.28 7.87
N LYS A 486 35.63 -12.21 6.97
CA LYS A 486 36.85 -12.14 6.17
C LYS A 486 36.74 -11.19 4.95
N GLY A 487 35.64 -10.43 4.84
CA GLY A 487 35.45 -9.42 3.80
C GLY A 487 34.86 -9.95 2.50
N ILE A 488 34.40 -11.20 2.46
CA ILE A 488 33.75 -11.82 1.29
C ILE A 488 32.24 -11.55 1.37
N ASN A 489 31.89 -10.26 1.34
CA ASN A 489 30.52 -9.78 1.59
C ASN A 489 29.80 -9.29 0.32
N THR A 490 30.39 -9.42 -0.87
CA THR A 490 29.75 -9.05 -2.14
C THR A 490 29.90 -10.17 -3.15
N TRP A 491 28.95 -10.28 -4.09
CA TRP A 491 29.01 -11.29 -5.14
C TRP A 491 30.30 -11.21 -5.97
N LYS A 492 30.79 -9.99 -6.26
CA LYS A 492 32.06 -9.78 -6.97
C LYS A 492 33.26 -10.34 -6.21
N LYS A 493 33.35 -10.10 -4.89
CA LYS A 493 34.45 -10.64 -4.08
C LYS A 493 34.35 -12.16 -3.95
N PHE A 494 33.15 -12.69 -3.78
CA PHE A 494 32.90 -14.13 -3.74
C PHE A 494 33.32 -14.84 -5.04
N LEU A 495 32.92 -14.31 -6.18
CA LEU A 495 33.35 -14.82 -7.48
C LEU A 495 34.83 -14.62 -7.75
N ASN A 496 35.59 -13.83 -6.98
CA ASN A 496 37.02 -13.62 -7.16
C ASN A 496 37.88 -14.51 -6.24
N LEU A 497 37.28 -15.42 -5.46
CA LEU A 497 38.03 -16.33 -4.60
C LEU A 497 38.98 -17.24 -5.39
N SER A 498 40.22 -17.38 -4.92
CA SER A 498 41.17 -18.36 -5.45
C SER A 498 40.90 -19.75 -4.88
N LEU A 499 41.41 -20.79 -5.54
CA LEU A 499 41.30 -22.17 -5.05
C LEU A 499 41.92 -22.30 -3.65
N GLN A 500 43.08 -21.66 -3.45
CA GLN A 500 43.78 -21.62 -2.16
C GLN A 500 42.92 -20.94 -1.07
N GLN A 501 42.22 -19.85 -1.37
CA GLN A 501 41.34 -19.20 -0.40
C GLN A 501 40.16 -20.09 -0.03
N VAL A 502 39.58 -20.80 -1.00
CA VAL A 502 38.51 -21.77 -0.74
C VAL A 502 39.03 -22.94 0.11
N ASP A 503 40.27 -23.39 -0.16
CA ASP A 503 40.93 -24.43 0.63
C ASP A 503 41.13 -24.05 2.10
N GLU A 504 41.45 -22.79 2.37
CA GLU A 504 41.64 -22.25 3.72
C GLU A 504 40.31 -21.97 4.46
N LEU A 505 39.22 -21.75 3.71
CA LEU A 505 37.92 -21.37 4.27
C LEU A 505 37.01 -22.56 4.56
N VAL A 506 37.17 -23.66 3.81
CA VAL A 506 36.29 -24.82 3.89
C VAL A 506 37.10 -26.07 4.21
N LEU A 507 36.80 -26.67 5.36
CA LEU A 507 37.48 -27.89 5.83
C LEU A 507 36.94 -29.15 5.16
N ASP A 508 35.64 -29.18 4.87
CA ASP A 508 34.97 -30.34 4.27
C ASP A 508 35.22 -30.44 2.76
N SER A 509 35.78 -31.58 2.32
CA SER A 509 36.16 -31.80 0.91
C SER A 509 34.97 -31.83 -0.06
N GLU A 510 33.79 -32.28 0.38
CA GLU A 510 32.59 -32.34 -0.45
C GLU A 510 32.02 -30.92 -0.69
N SER A 511 31.84 -30.16 0.39
CA SER A 511 31.34 -28.78 0.35
C SER A 511 32.30 -27.85 -0.40
N LYS A 512 33.61 -28.09 -0.26
CA LYS A 512 34.68 -27.42 -1.02
C LYS A 512 34.53 -27.62 -2.52
N SER A 513 34.35 -28.88 -2.95
CA SER A 513 34.19 -29.22 -4.37
C SER A 513 32.94 -28.55 -4.95
N LYS A 514 31.81 -28.62 -4.22
CA LYS A 514 30.55 -27.95 -4.59
C LYS A 514 30.70 -26.43 -4.70
N LEU A 515 31.39 -25.81 -3.74
CA LEU A 515 31.63 -24.36 -3.73
C LEU A 515 32.49 -23.92 -4.90
N TRP A 516 33.59 -24.64 -5.17
CA TRP A 516 34.48 -24.30 -6.28
C TRP A 516 33.81 -24.50 -7.64
N GLU A 517 33.04 -25.58 -7.80
CA GLU A 517 32.26 -25.84 -9.01
C GLU A 517 31.25 -24.70 -9.27
N LEU A 518 30.52 -24.27 -8.23
CA LEU A 518 29.57 -23.14 -8.33
C LEU A 518 30.27 -21.86 -8.77
N ILE A 519 31.40 -21.50 -8.13
CA ILE A 519 32.18 -20.31 -8.49
C ILE A 519 32.65 -20.39 -9.94
N TYR A 520 33.14 -21.55 -10.38
CA TYR A 520 33.61 -21.76 -11.75
C TYR A 520 32.50 -21.61 -12.79
N ILE A 521 31.33 -22.21 -12.53
CA ILE A 521 30.15 -22.10 -13.40
C ILE A 521 29.69 -20.64 -13.52
N GLU A 522 29.55 -19.94 -12.40
CA GLU A 522 29.08 -18.54 -12.38
C GLU A 522 30.07 -17.56 -13.04
N ARG A 523 31.39 -17.81 -12.91
CA ARG A 523 32.41 -17.06 -13.67
C ARG A 523 32.23 -17.22 -15.18
N ASN A 524 32.01 -18.46 -15.63
CA ASN A 524 31.90 -18.75 -17.06
C ASN A 524 30.60 -18.27 -17.68
N LYS A 525 29.50 -18.21 -16.91
CA LYS A 525 28.25 -17.57 -17.36
C LYS A 525 28.48 -16.10 -17.72
N ARG A 526 29.20 -15.34 -16.88
CA ARG A 526 29.57 -13.95 -17.16
C ARG A 526 30.45 -13.77 -18.41
N CYS A 527 31.33 -14.73 -18.71
CA CYS A 527 32.14 -14.69 -19.93
C CYS A 527 31.34 -14.97 -21.21
N SER A 528 30.18 -15.65 -21.11
CA SER A 528 29.33 -15.95 -22.27
C SER A 528 28.44 -14.79 -22.72
N GLU A 529 28.16 -13.81 -21.85
CA GLU A 529 27.43 -12.59 -22.19
C GLU A 529 28.33 -11.51 -22.86
N SER A 530 29.65 -11.68 -22.81
CA SER A 530 30.65 -10.85 -23.51
C SER A 530 31.38 -11.69 -24.57
N THR A 531 30.74 -11.95 -25.70
CA THR A 531 31.20 -12.89 -26.75
C THR A 531 32.71 -12.86 -27.08
N GLN A 532 33.40 -14.00 -26.93
CA GLN A 532 34.01 -14.76 -28.04
C GLN A 532 34.73 -16.06 -27.55
N TRP A 533 34.43 -17.17 -28.26
CA TRP A 533 35.16 -18.44 -28.34
C TRP A 533 35.11 -19.45 -27.17
N VAL A 534 34.55 -20.63 -27.48
CA VAL A 534 34.71 -21.91 -26.76
C VAL A 534 35.94 -22.63 -27.32
N PRO A 535 36.72 -23.33 -26.48
CA PRO A 535 36.96 -24.75 -26.81
C PRO A 535 36.79 -25.71 -25.62
N ASP A 536 36.10 -26.80 -25.97
CA ASP A 536 36.17 -28.17 -25.47
C ASP A 536 36.02 -28.50 -23.98
N ILE A 537 34.81 -28.99 -23.68
CA ILE A 537 34.54 -30.02 -22.68
C ILE A 537 35.27 -31.30 -23.11
N ARG A 538 36.33 -31.68 -22.40
CA ARG A 538 36.79 -33.05 -22.16
C ARG A 538 37.74 -33.03 -20.97
N TRP A 539 37.68 -34.08 -20.15
CA TRP A 539 38.39 -34.32 -18.89
C TRP A 539 37.66 -33.87 -17.62
N LEU A 540 36.68 -34.69 -17.20
CA LEU A 540 36.63 -35.26 -15.84
C LEU A 540 35.70 -36.50 -15.87
N SER A 541 36.13 -37.51 -16.62
CA SER A 541 35.67 -38.88 -16.42
C SER A 541 36.86 -39.82 -16.62
N LYS A 542 37.63 -40.02 -15.55
CA LYS A 542 38.30 -41.27 -15.18
C LYS A 542 39.19 -40.99 -13.97
N GLY A 543 39.00 -41.79 -12.93
CA GLY A 543 39.65 -41.62 -11.64
C GLY A 543 41.12 -42.01 -11.67
N CYS A 544 41.83 -41.42 -10.71
CA CYS A 544 42.78 -42.03 -9.79
C CYS A 544 43.15 -40.98 -8.75
#